data_AF-A0A9P7CZF9-F1
#
_entry.id   AF-A0A9P7CZF9-F1
#
_cell.length_a   1.000
_cell.length_b   1.000
_cell.length_c   1.000
_cell.angle_alpha   90.00
_cell.angle_beta   90.00
_cell.angle_gamma   90.00
#
_symmetry.space_group_name_H-M   'P 1'
#
loop_
_entity.id
_entity.type
_entity.pdbx_description
1 polymer ?
#
loop_
_entity_poly.entity_id
_entity_poly.type
_entity_poly.pdbx_seq_one_letter_code
_entity_poly.pdbx_strand_id
1 'polypeptide(L)'
;MSIVVSTQLAPYNGNHSFKRAVQVAVDHAIREIIIPVGERSVMIAGILIRKLVAKDFAMEANEEKLRKAGHLMAQKLARSLALVTCKEPLKSNLGGHLRSSLVDHGFNDQTISEQVLAILVQDNVDVACAAIEKAAMERAVTGG
;
A
#
# COMPACT_ATOMS: atom_id res chain seq x y z
N MET A 1 -7.46 -10.04 -0.67
CA MET A 1 -7.12 -8.87 0.16
C MET A 1 -8.04 -8.90 1.36
N SER A 2 -7.52 -8.76 2.59
CA SER A 2 -8.35 -8.80 3.80
C SER A 2 -8.58 -7.37 4.29
N ILE A 3 -9.82 -6.87 4.25
CA ILE A 3 -10.18 -5.58 4.84
C ILE A 3 -10.32 -5.68 6.36
N VAL A 4 -10.17 -4.55 7.04
CA VAL A 4 -10.40 -4.42 8.48
C VAL A 4 -11.63 -3.55 8.70
N VAL A 5 -12.55 -4.03 9.53
CA VAL A 5 -13.71 -3.26 9.98
C VAL A 5 -13.72 -3.34 11.50
N SER A 6 -13.43 -2.21 12.15
CA SER A 6 -13.38 -2.12 13.61
C SER A 6 -14.68 -2.57 14.28
N THR A 7 -14.57 -3.13 15.48
CA THR A 7 -15.72 -3.49 16.33
C THR A 7 -16.56 -2.27 16.72
N GLN A 8 -16.01 -1.06 16.61
CA GLN A 8 -16.72 0.20 16.77
C GLN A 8 -17.82 0.42 15.73
N LEU A 9 -17.74 -0.29 14.59
CA LEU A 9 -18.75 -0.31 13.54
C LEU A 9 -19.68 -1.52 13.69
N ALA A 10 -19.98 -1.92 14.93
CA ALA A 10 -20.79 -3.09 15.27
C ALA A 10 -22.09 -3.26 14.44
N PRO A 11 -22.87 -2.20 14.13
CA PRO A 11 -24.07 -2.33 13.29
C PRO A 11 -23.77 -2.83 11.87
N TYR A 12 -22.57 -2.55 11.37
CA TYR A 12 -22.13 -2.83 10.00
C TYR A 12 -21.28 -4.10 9.89
N ASN A 13 -20.72 -4.59 11.02
CA ASN A 13 -19.83 -5.76 11.03
C ASN A 13 -20.47 -7.07 10.57
N GLY A 14 -21.80 -7.20 10.69
CA GLY A 14 -22.54 -8.35 10.17
C GLY A 14 -22.98 -8.20 8.71
N ASN A 15 -22.85 -7.01 8.12
CA ASN A 15 -23.40 -6.72 6.80
C ASN A 15 -22.41 -7.07 5.68
N HIS A 16 -22.72 -8.12 4.91
CA HIS A 16 -21.88 -8.56 3.79
C HIS A 16 -21.77 -7.52 2.67
N SER A 17 -22.85 -6.80 2.36
CA SER A 17 -22.85 -5.74 1.34
C SER A 17 -21.95 -4.58 1.76
N PHE A 18 -21.95 -4.22 3.04
CA PHE A 18 -21.08 -3.19 3.59
C PHE A 18 -19.60 -3.59 3.47
N LYS A 19 -19.25 -4.80 3.91
CA LYS A 19 -17.88 -5.32 3.78
C LYS A 19 -17.42 -5.35 2.33
N ARG A 20 -18.31 -5.75 1.41
CA ARG A 20 -18.01 -5.75 -0.02
C ARG A 20 -17.74 -4.34 -0.55
N ALA A 21 -18.54 -3.36 -0.15
CA ALA A 21 -18.32 -1.96 -0.52
C ALA A 21 -16.95 -1.45 -0.04
N VAL A 22 -16.61 -1.71 1.23
CA VAL A 22 -15.30 -1.34 1.79
C VAL A 22 -14.17 -2.01 1.02
N GLN A 23 -14.30 -3.30 0.69
CA GLN A 23 -13.31 -4.03 -0.09
C GLN A 23 -13.10 -3.43 -1.49
N VAL A 24 -14.19 -3.12 -2.21
CA VAL A 24 -14.12 -2.52 -3.55
C VAL A 24 -13.42 -1.15 -3.48
N ALA A 25 -13.79 -0.32 -2.51
CA ALA A 25 -13.17 0.99 -2.31
C ALA A 25 -11.66 0.90 -2.05
N VAL A 26 -11.24 -0.03 -1.18
CA VAL A 26 -9.83 -0.27 -0.86
C VAL A 26 -9.06 -0.75 -2.10
N ASP A 27 -9.62 -1.71 -2.85
CA ASP A 27 -8.99 -2.23 -4.06
C ASP A 27 -8.83 -1.14 -5.14
N HIS A 28 -9.81 -0.25 -5.28
CA HIS A 28 -9.73 0.90 -6.19
C HIS A 28 -8.64 1.89 -5.76
N ALA A 29 -8.64 2.31 -4.49
CA ALA A 29 -7.65 3.26 -3.98
C ALA A 29 -6.21 2.74 -4.15
N ILE A 30 -6.00 1.43 -3.98
CA ILE A 30 -4.69 0.81 -4.20
C ILE A 30 -4.32 0.82 -5.67
N ARG A 31 -5.20 0.42 -6.58
CA ARG A 31 -4.91 0.35 -8.02
C ARG A 31 -4.46 1.69 -8.59
N GLU A 32 -5.03 2.78 -8.09
CA GLU A 32 -4.69 4.15 -8.49
C GLU A 32 -3.26 4.55 -8.04
N ILE A 33 -2.81 4.06 -6.89
CA ILE A 33 -1.54 4.47 -6.27
C ILE A 33 -0.40 3.48 -6.55
N ILE A 34 -0.70 2.19 -6.66
CA ILE A 34 0.30 1.11 -6.73
C ILE A 34 1.19 1.20 -7.96
N ILE A 35 0.64 1.64 -9.10
CA ILE A 35 1.40 1.82 -10.34
C ILE A 35 2.36 3.01 -10.23
N PRO A 36 1.88 4.26 -9.98
CA PRO A 36 2.75 5.43 -9.95
C PRO A 36 3.76 5.41 -8.79
N VAL A 37 3.36 4.91 -7.61
CA VAL A 37 4.30 4.78 -6.48
C VAL A 37 5.29 3.64 -6.73
N GLY A 38 4.83 2.49 -7.23
CA GLY A 38 5.69 1.36 -7.52
C GLY A 38 6.83 1.70 -8.49
N GLU A 39 6.53 2.39 -9.59
CA GLU A 39 7.54 2.78 -10.59
C GLU A 39 8.57 3.77 -10.03
N ARG A 40 8.11 4.81 -9.33
CA ARG A 40 9.01 5.82 -8.74
C ARG A 40 9.89 5.24 -7.64
N SER A 41 9.33 4.42 -6.74
CA SER A 41 10.07 3.81 -5.64
C SER A 41 11.13 2.83 -6.14
N VAL A 42 10.85 2.02 -7.16
CA VAL A 42 11.82 1.08 -7.76
C VAL A 42 12.96 1.83 -8.45
N MET A 43 12.66 2.89 -9.20
CA MET A 43 13.68 3.72 -9.85
C MET A 43 14.65 4.35 -8.83
N ILE A 44 14.12 4.98 -7.78
CA ILE A 44 14.92 5.62 -6.74
C ILE A 44 15.73 4.56 -5.97
N ALA A 45 15.11 3.44 -5.60
CA ALA A 45 15.79 2.35 -4.93
C ALA A 45 16.96 1.83 -5.78
N GLY A 46 16.73 1.58 -7.07
CA GLY A 46 17.75 1.16 -8.05
C GLY A 46 18.98 2.06 -8.06
N ILE A 47 18.78 3.38 -8.11
CA ILE A 47 19.86 4.37 -8.09
C ILE A 47 20.65 4.30 -6.79
N LEU A 48 19.96 4.20 -5.65
CA LEU A 48 20.58 4.19 -4.32
C LEU A 48 21.35 2.89 -4.05
N ILE A 49 20.82 1.73 -4.46
CA ILE A 49 21.52 0.43 -4.31
C ILE A 49 22.83 0.44 -5.09
N ARG A 50 22.83 0.91 -6.35
CA ARG A 50 24.06 0.97 -7.15
C ARG A 50 25.14 1.82 -6.47
N LYS A 51 24.75 2.93 -5.83
CA LYS A 51 25.68 3.77 -5.06
C LYS A 51 26.17 3.11 -3.77
N LEU A 52 25.29 2.41 -3.04
CA LEU A 52 25.62 1.77 -1.76
C LEU A 52 26.43 0.50 -1.94
N VAL A 53 26.02 -0.38 -2.86
CA VAL A 53 26.71 -1.64 -3.14
C VAL A 53 28.12 -1.39 -3.69
N ALA A 54 28.29 -0.43 -4.61
CA ALA A 54 29.61 -0.08 -5.13
C ALA A 54 30.56 0.46 -4.03
N LYS A 55 30.02 1.09 -2.99
CA LYS A 55 30.80 1.66 -1.88
C LYS A 55 31.13 0.63 -0.81
N ASP A 56 30.14 -0.16 -0.39
CA ASP A 56 30.27 -1.04 0.78
C ASP A 56 30.81 -2.42 0.44
N PHE A 57 30.77 -2.82 -0.84
CA PHE A 57 31.20 -4.15 -1.30
C PHE A 57 32.37 -4.12 -2.30
N ALA A 58 33.12 -3.02 -2.36
CA ALA A 58 34.28 -2.89 -3.26
C ALA A 58 35.36 -3.99 -3.05
N MET A 59 35.36 -4.67 -1.89
CA MET A 59 36.32 -5.71 -1.53
C MET A 59 35.70 -7.12 -1.38
N GLU A 60 34.40 -7.30 -1.64
CA GLU A 60 33.75 -8.61 -1.47
C GLU A 60 33.93 -9.48 -2.73
N ALA A 61 34.67 -10.59 -2.59
CA ALA A 61 34.99 -11.48 -3.71
C ALA A 61 33.88 -12.50 -4.05
N ASN A 62 32.87 -12.64 -3.19
CA ASN A 62 31.77 -13.59 -3.40
C ASN A 62 30.56 -12.90 -4.07
N GLU A 63 30.45 -13.09 -5.39
CA GLU A 63 29.36 -12.53 -6.21
C GLU A 63 27.97 -12.98 -5.77
N GLU A 64 27.81 -14.21 -5.24
CA GLU A 64 26.51 -14.71 -4.79
C GLU A 64 26.03 -13.96 -3.54
N LYS A 65 26.94 -13.70 -2.59
CA LYS A 65 26.65 -12.89 -1.39
C LYS A 65 26.33 -11.46 -1.77
N LEU A 66 27.11 -10.87 -2.67
CA LEU A 66 26.89 -9.52 -3.19
C LEU A 66 25.50 -9.38 -3.83
N ARG A 67 25.15 -10.33 -4.69
CA ARG A 67 23.85 -10.38 -5.36
C ARG A 67 22.71 -10.50 -4.34
N LYS A 68 22.79 -11.42 -3.37
CA LYS A 68 21.75 -11.57 -2.35
C LYS A 68 21.59 -10.31 -1.48
N ALA A 69 22.70 -9.72 -1.05
CA ALA A 69 22.68 -8.49 -0.27
C ALA A 69 22.07 -7.32 -1.05
N GLY A 70 22.44 -7.16 -2.32
CA GLY A 70 21.88 -6.14 -3.21
C GLY A 70 20.36 -6.27 -3.38
N HIS A 71 19.85 -7.48 -3.63
CA HIS A 71 18.40 -7.72 -3.73
C HIS A 71 17.67 -7.41 -2.43
N LEU A 72 18.18 -7.87 -1.28
CA LEU A 72 17.55 -7.60 0.02
C LEU A 72 17.52 -6.10 0.33
N MET A 73 18.61 -5.39 0.01
CA MET A 73 18.70 -3.95 0.18
C MET A 73 17.72 -3.23 -0.74
N ALA A 74 17.59 -3.69 -1.99
CA ALA A 74 16.64 -3.17 -2.96
C ALA A 74 15.21 -3.24 -2.47
N GLN A 75 14.81 -4.42 -1.97
CA GLN A 75 13.49 -4.65 -1.42
C GLN A 75 13.22 -3.74 -0.22
N LYS A 76 14.14 -3.70 0.75
CA LYS A 76 13.97 -2.88 1.96
C LYS A 76 13.84 -1.38 1.64
N LEU A 77 14.63 -0.90 0.69
CA LEU A 77 14.62 0.50 0.29
C LEU A 77 13.37 0.87 -0.51
N ALA A 78 13.01 0.05 -1.51
CA ALA A 78 11.77 0.25 -2.27
C ALA A 78 10.54 0.23 -1.36
N ARG A 79 10.51 -0.68 -0.37
CA ARG A 79 9.45 -0.74 0.65
C ARG A 79 9.36 0.56 1.45
N SER A 80 10.48 1.02 2.01
CA SER A 80 10.51 2.23 2.84
C SER A 80 10.08 3.47 2.06
N LEU A 81 10.52 3.59 0.79
CA LEU A 81 10.14 4.69 -0.08
C LEU A 81 8.66 4.63 -0.45
N ALA A 82 8.15 3.44 -0.76
CA ALA A 82 6.74 3.23 -1.09
C ALA A 82 5.85 3.61 0.09
N LEU A 83 6.16 3.14 1.31
CA LEU A 83 5.37 3.42 2.53
C LEU A 83 5.22 4.92 2.81
N VAL A 84 6.34 5.66 2.78
CA VAL A 84 6.33 7.10 3.07
C VAL A 84 5.63 7.88 1.96
N THR A 85 5.71 7.41 0.72
CA THR A 85 5.09 8.08 -0.44
C THR A 85 3.59 7.79 -0.54
N CYS A 86 3.14 6.55 -0.25
CA CYS A 86 1.77 6.15 -0.49
C CYS A 86 0.81 6.51 0.65
N LYS A 87 1.28 6.65 1.90
CA LYS A 87 0.40 6.73 3.06
C LYS A 87 -0.53 7.96 3.03
N GLU A 88 0.00 9.15 2.78
CA GLU A 88 -0.82 10.38 2.67
C GLU A 88 -1.79 10.37 1.48
N PRO A 89 -1.36 10.12 0.22
CA PRO A 89 -2.29 10.09 -0.91
C PRO A 89 -3.35 8.99 -0.76
N LEU A 90 -3.00 7.85 -0.14
CA LEU A 90 -3.94 6.78 0.12
C LEU A 90 -5.01 7.20 1.13
N LYS A 91 -4.65 7.90 2.21
CA LYS A 91 -5.65 8.46 3.14
C LYS A 91 -6.60 9.42 2.45
N SER A 92 -6.07 10.30 1.59
CA SER A 92 -6.89 11.29 0.88
C SER A 92 -7.85 10.64 -0.12
N ASN A 93 -7.39 9.65 -0.88
CA ASN A 93 -8.22 9.02 -1.91
C ASN A 93 -9.20 7.99 -1.32
N LEU A 94 -8.79 7.25 -0.29
CA LEU A 94 -9.58 6.16 0.28
C LEU A 94 -10.92 6.66 0.84
N GLY A 95 -10.95 7.83 1.48
CA GLY A 95 -12.19 8.42 1.98
C GLY A 95 -13.21 8.71 0.86
N GLY A 96 -12.74 9.19 -0.29
CA GLY A 96 -13.60 9.44 -1.47
C GLY A 96 -14.14 8.13 -2.07
N HIS A 97 -13.25 7.15 -2.26
CA HIS A 97 -13.64 5.83 -2.78
C HIS A 97 -14.61 5.09 -1.86
N LEU A 98 -14.41 5.18 -0.53
CA LEU A 98 -15.32 4.59 0.45
C LEU A 98 -16.70 5.22 0.36
N ARG A 99 -16.78 6.56 0.31
CA ARG A 99 -18.06 7.26 0.19
C ARG A 99 -18.80 6.85 -1.08
N SER A 100 -18.13 6.88 -2.23
CA SER A 100 -18.74 6.49 -3.51
C SER A 100 -19.20 5.02 -3.50
N SER A 101 -18.33 4.11 -3.07
CA SER A 101 -18.65 2.68 -3.09
C SER A 101 -19.76 2.32 -2.10
N LEU A 102 -19.85 3.01 -0.95
CA LEU A 102 -20.92 2.79 0.02
C LEU A 102 -22.27 3.24 -0.53
N VAL A 103 -22.33 4.41 -1.19
CA VAL A 103 -23.53 4.89 -1.87
C VAL A 103 -24.00 3.92 -2.95
N ASP A 104 -23.07 3.41 -3.77
CA ASP A 104 -23.38 2.43 -4.82
C ASP A 104 -23.96 1.12 -4.27
N HIS A 105 -23.64 0.77 -3.02
CA HIS A 105 -24.17 -0.40 -2.33
C HIS A 105 -25.41 -0.10 -1.47
N GLY A 106 -25.98 1.11 -1.59
CA GLY A 106 -27.21 1.52 -0.91
C GLY A 106 -27.00 2.13 0.49
N PHE A 107 -25.76 2.39 0.90
CA PHE A 107 -25.42 3.08 2.14
C PHE A 107 -25.21 4.57 1.86
N ASN A 108 -26.29 5.34 1.89
CA ASN A 108 -26.30 6.79 1.60
C ASN A 108 -25.71 7.65 2.74
N ASP A 109 -25.44 8.94 2.48
CA ASP A 109 -24.88 9.89 3.47
C ASP A 109 -25.75 10.08 4.74
N GLN A 110 -27.03 9.67 4.71
CA GLN A 110 -27.88 9.67 5.91
C GLN A 110 -27.63 8.47 6.82
N THR A 111 -27.03 7.40 6.30
CA THR A 111 -26.71 6.17 7.05
C THR A 111 -25.24 6.10 7.48
N ILE A 112 -24.32 6.64 6.67
CA ILE A 112 -22.88 6.63 6.97
C ILE A 112 -22.43 8.02 7.42
N SER A 113 -22.01 8.15 8.68
CA SER A 113 -21.44 9.40 9.20
C SER A 113 -19.98 9.58 8.77
N GLU A 114 -19.50 10.82 8.75
CA GLU A 114 -18.08 11.15 8.55
C GLU A 114 -17.16 10.42 9.56
N GLN A 115 -17.66 10.16 10.77
CA GLN A 115 -16.92 9.39 11.77
C GLN A 115 -16.73 7.94 11.36
N VAL A 116 -17.73 7.31 10.73
CA VAL A 116 -17.61 5.94 10.19
C VAL A 116 -16.60 5.90 9.06
N LEU A 117 -16.64 6.85 8.13
CA LEU A 117 -15.65 6.96 7.05
C LEU A 117 -14.23 7.13 7.60
N ALA A 118 -14.05 8.01 8.59
CA ALA A 118 -12.75 8.22 9.23
C ALA A 118 -12.20 6.95 9.87
N ILE A 119 -13.04 6.17 10.57
CA ILE A 119 -12.65 4.87 11.15
C ILE A 119 -12.25 3.90 10.04
N LEU A 120 -13.06 3.76 8.98
CA LEU A 120 -12.76 2.86 7.85
C LEU A 120 -11.44 3.21 7.16
N VAL A 121 -11.17 4.51 6.97
CA VAL A 121 -9.89 4.97 6.41
C VAL A 121 -8.73 4.57 7.31
N GLN A 122 -8.83 4.82 8.63
CA GLN A 122 -7.77 4.46 9.58
C GLN A 122 -7.54 2.95 9.66
N ASP A 123 -8.61 2.16 9.65
CA ASP A 123 -8.52 0.69 9.73
C ASP A 123 -7.86 0.08 8.49
N ASN A 124 -8.08 0.67 7.31
CA ASN A 124 -7.68 0.06 6.03
C ASN A 124 -6.46 0.72 5.38
N VAL A 125 -6.05 1.92 5.80
CA VAL A 125 -4.88 2.59 5.22
C VAL A 125 -3.61 1.76 5.37
N ASP A 126 -3.37 1.17 6.54
CA ASP A 126 -2.12 0.43 6.79
C ASP A 126 -2.11 -0.91 6.01
N VAL A 127 -3.26 -1.57 5.86
CA VAL A 127 -3.40 -2.77 5.03
C VAL A 127 -3.14 -2.43 3.55
N ALA A 128 -3.72 -1.34 3.08
CA ALA A 128 -3.55 -0.88 1.71
C ALA A 128 -2.11 -0.43 1.42
N CYS A 129 -1.46 0.23 2.38
CA CYS A 129 -0.02 0.54 2.33
C CYS A 129 0.82 -0.75 2.25
N ALA A 130 0.52 -1.76 3.08
CA ALA A 130 1.25 -3.02 3.09
C ALA A 130 1.16 -3.76 1.73
N ALA A 131 0.02 -3.67 1.05
CA ALA A 131 -0.14 -4.22 -0.30
C ALA A 131 0.73 -3.48 -1.34
N ILE A 132 0.79 -2.15 -1.27
CA ILE A 132 1.63 -1.32 -2.15
C ILE A 132 3.12 -1.58 -1.87
N GLU A 133 3.51 -1.64 -0.59
CA GLU A 133 4.86 -1.99 -0.13
C GLU A 133 5.31 -3.33 -0.71
N LYS A 134 4.46 -4.37 -0.59
CA LYS A 134 4.76 -5.70 -1.11
C LYS A 134 4.98 -5.68 -2.63
N ALA A 135 4.10 -5.01 -3.37
CA ALA A 135 4.25 -4.90 -4.82
C ALA A 135 5.52 -4.12 -5.22
N ALA A 136 5.88 -3.06 -4.47
CA ALA A 136 7.13 -2.33 -4.70
C ALA A 136 8.36 -3.20 -4.45
N MET A 137 8.35 -4.04 -3.40
CA MET A 137 9.43 -4.99 -3.11
C MET A 137 9.59 -6.04 -4.20
N GLU A 138 8.49 -6.64 -4.66
CA GLU A 138 8.50 -7.65 -5.72
C GLU A 138 9.05 -7.04 -7.02
N ARG A 139 8.58 -5.84 -7.39
CA ARG A 139 9.08 -5.13 -8.57
C ARG A 139 10.56 -4.76 -8.47
N ALA A 140 11.07 -4.44 -7.28
CA ALA A 140 12.47 -4.08 -7.07
C ALA A 140 13.45 -5.23 -7.34
N VAL A 141 13.00 -6.48 -7.31
CA VAL A 141 13.83 -7.65 -7.62
C VAL A 141 13.59 -8.23 -9.02
N THR A 142 12.44 -7.96 -9.63
CA THR A 142 12.15 -8.40 -11.01
C THR A 142 12.52 -7.36 -12.08
N GLY A 143 12.68 -6.08 -11.71
CA GLY A 143 13.00 -4.98 -12.62
C GLY A 143 14.51 -4.66 -12.73
N GLY A 144 15.39 -5.57 -12.32
CA GLY A 144 16.84 -5.43 -12.36
C GLY A 144 17.48 -6.29 -13.45
#